data_AF-A0A1J7CCZ0-F1
#
_entry.id   AF-A0A1J7CCZ0-F1
#
_cell.length_a   1.000
_cell.length_b   1.000
_cell.length_c   1.000
_cell.angle_alpha   90.00
_cell.angle_beta   90.00
_cell.angle_gamma   90.00
#
_symmetry.space_group_name_H-M   'P 1'
#
loop_
_entity.id
_entity.type
_entity.pdbx_description
1 polymer ?
#
loop_
_entity_poly.entity_id
_entity_poly.type
_entity_poly.pdbx_seq_one_letter_code
_entity_poly.pdbx_strand_id
1 'polypeptide(L)'
;MGDGVHSGLGAINRIRSTLVRRKDHTGLMALARFSKSVKAAARLEAVRWEDDGTLAVDATARLAVGPDREPLPLLRVDDRLIIDPAVTGSFLPAGEHVDVTDELTHFTTSLSLRNRETGVEWHCLWGSSPELVPLPGRNRYHLVARGTGRLVHLTGDQPTLLDRGFWDVWIPLKGLGASRKARLGSDRAPAVDPLCLPMLPAIGRHPVIPYFTDTHSNLTLDVGRRGKRLTTQLVGRDVSVLPGPRPELRLPIAAPCTGTPFPAKVLLDRESGEQITVDVQLRARTGRAHLPLAALTHIPAGTWRLSLSLDDSPALAAELCELIAGRRARIGPGRVRRADLRTTAAVTRERGRPLVTKHLEPLSRCIHWIFRRAAASKTDHG
;
A
#
# COMPACT_ATOMS: atom_id res chain seq x y z
N MET A 1 8.68 -31.28 -33.73
CA MET A 1 7.67 -30.47 -33.00
C MET A 1 6.60 -30.08 -34.03
N GLY A 2 5.41 -30.66 -33.94
CA GLY A 2 4.33 -30.45 -34.93
C GLY A 2 3.73 -29.04 -34.87
N ASP A 3 2.98 -28.66 -35.90
CA ASP A 3 2.41 -27.32 -36.06
C ASP A 3 1.29 -26.99 -35.04
N GLY A 4 0.65 -28.03 -34.49
CA GLY A 4 -0.31 -27.87 -33.39
C GLY A 4 0.32 -27.28 -32.12
N VAL A 5 1.55 -27.69 -31.78
CA VAL A 5 2.29 -27.12 -30.64
C VAL A 5 2.65 -25.67 -30.92
N HIS A 6 3.11 -25.37 -32.13
CA HIS A 6 3.47 -24.01 -32.52
C HIS A 6 2.28 -23.06 -32.40
N SER A 7 1.12 -23.46 -32.91
CA SER A 7 -0.09 -22.63 -32.91
C SER A 7 -0.62 -22.33 -31.49
N GLY A 8 -0.43 -23.26 -30.55
CA GLY A 8 -0.84 -23.13 -29.14
C GLY A 8 0.12 -22.31 -28.26
N LEU A 9 1.28 -21.88 -28.77
CA LEU A 9 2.18 -20.99 -28.04
C LEU A 9 1.62 -19.55 -28.03
N GLY A 10 1.91 -18.80 -26.96
CA GLY A 10 1.75 -17.34 -26.98
C GLY A 10 2.63 -16.69 -28.07
N ALA A 11 2.20 -15.56 -28.60
CA ALA A 11 2.76 -14.78 -29.69
C ALA A 11 4.29 -14.64 -29.63
N ILE A 12 4.87 -14.23 -28.49
CA ILE A 12 6.33 -14.13 -28.35
C ILE A 12 7.01 -15.51 -28.45
N ASN A 13 6.40 -16.55 -27.89
CA ASN A 13 6.91 -17.92 -28.00
C ASN A 13 6.75 -18.50 -29.41
N ARG A 14 5.69 -18.11 -30.13
CA ARG A 14 5.53 -18.43 -31.57
C ARG A 14 6.66 -17.83 -32.38
N ILE A 15 6.93 -16.54 -32.23
CA ILE A 15 8.03 -15.87 -32.93
C ILE A 15 9.36 -16.54 -32.61
N ARG A 16 9.64 -16.82 -31.34
CA ARG A 16 10.85 -17.54 -30.95
C ARG A 16 10.93 -18.90 -31.63
N SER A 17 9.84 -19.66 -31.69
CA SER A 17 9.77 -20.94 -32.39
C SER A 17 10.04 -20.79 -33.89
N THR A 18 9.44 -19.79 -34.55
CA THR A 18 9.65 -19.48 -35.97
C THR A 18 11.10 -19.14 -36.27
N LEU A 19 11.70 -18.24 -35.49
CA LEU A 19 13.10 -17.83 -35.68
C LEU A 19 14.07 -19.01 -35.48
N VAL A 20 13.82 -19.88 -34.49
CA VAL A 20 14.61 -21.11 -34.30
C VAL A 20 14.48 -22.04 -35.50
N ARG A 21 13.27 -22.27 -36.03
CA ARG A 21 13.04 -23.15 -37.19
C ARG A 21 13.73 -22.62 -38.45
N ARG A 22 13.79 -21.29 -38.62
CA ARG A 22 14.50 -20.61 -39.71
C ARG A 22 16.02 -20.53 -39.50
N LYS A 23 16.54 -20.96 -38.35
CA LYS A 23 17.94 -20.76 -37.92
C LYS A 23 18.36 -19.27 -37.94
N ASP A 24 17.42 -18.36 -37.68
CA ASP A 24 17.68 -16.93 -37.65
C ASP A 24 18.20 -16.51 -36.26
N HIS A 25 19.51 -16.67 -36.07
CA HIS A 25 20.20 -16.29 -34.84
C HIS A 25 20.14 -14.78 -34.57
N THR A 26 20.19 -13.96 -35.61
CA THR A 26 20.15 -12.49 -35.50
C THR A 26 18.79 -12.03 -34.98
N GLY A 27 17.71 -12.54 -35.57
CA GLY A 27 16.35 -12.29 -35.11
C GLY A 27 16.13 -12.76 -33.67
N LEU A 28 16.66 -13.92 -33.28
CA LEU A 28 16.58 -14.39 -31.89
C LEU A 28 17.28 -13.45 -30.90
N MET A 29 18.46 -12.94 -31.25
CA MET A 29 19.18 -11.98 -30.41
C MET A 29 18.42 -10.65 -30.31
N ALA A 30 17.83 -10.18 -31.41
CA ALA A 30 17.03 -8.97 -31.41
C ALA A 30 15.72 -9.13 -30.61
N LEU A 31 15.02 -10.28 -30.72
CA LEU A 31 13.87 -10.62 -29.88
C LEU A 31 14.25 -10.69 -28.38
N ALA A 32 15.41 -11.25 -28.05
CA ALA A 32 15.90 -11.30 -26.67
C ALA A 32 16.19 -9.89 -26.12
N ARG A 33 16.78 -9.00 -26.91
CA ARG A 33 17.00 -7.58 -26.54
C ARG A 33 15.67 -6.85 -26.33
N PHE A 34 14.71 -7.02 -27.24
CA PHE A 34 13.36 -6.49 -27.09
C PHE A 34 12.70 -7.02 -25.81
N SER A 35 12.71 -8.33 -25.60
CA SER A 35 12.15 -8.94 -24.39
C SER A 35 12.79 -8.36 -23.12
N LYS A 36 14.11 -8.13 -23.12
CA LYS A 36 14.84 -7.51 -22.00
C LYS A 36 14.44 -6.05 -21.78
N SER A 37 14.13 -5.30 -22.85
CA SER A 37 13.70 -3.89 -22.76
C SER A 37 12.25 -3.75 -22.29
N VAL A 38 11.41 -4.77 -22.48
CA VAL A 38 10.06 -4.80 -21.90
C VAL A 38 10.13 -4.92 -20.37
N LYS A 39 9.64 -3.90 -19.67
CA LYS A 39 9.53 -3.79 -18.22
C LYS A 39 8.07 -3.69 -17.79
N ALA A 40 7.83 -3.93 -16.51
CA ALA A 40 6.59 -3.54 -15.86
C ALA A 40 6.76 -2.11 -15.31
N ALA A 41 5.73 -1.28 -15.49
CA ALA A 41 5.60 0.02 -14.84
C ALA A 41 4.29 0.04 -14.05
N ALA A 42 4.31 0.67 -12.88
CA ALA A 42 3.12 0.83 -12.07
C ALA A 42 3.14 2.20 -11.39
N ARG A 43 1.96 2.80 -11.29
CA ARG A 43 1.73 4.08 -10.65
C ARG A 43 0.76 3.90 -9.49
N LEU A 44 1.13 4.44 -8.33
CA LEU A 44 0.28 4.46 -7.14
C LEU A 44 -0.63 5.68 -7.19
N GLU A 45 -1.93 5.48 -7.35
CA GLU A 45 -2.90 6.58 -7.51
C GLU A 45 -3.44 7.04 -6.15
N ALA A 46 -3.68 6.11 -5.23
CA ALA A 46 -4.20 6.43 -3.91
C ALA A 46 -3.78 5.40 -2.85
N VAL A 47 -3.76 5.86 -1.60
CA VAL A 47 -3.59 5.01 -0.41
C VAL A 47 -4.60 5.48 0.63
N ARG A 48 -5.17 4.51 1.36
CA ARG A 48 -6.07 4.80 2.48
C ARG A 48 -6.00 3.68 3.51
N TRP A 49 -6.10 4.06 4.77
CA TRP A 49 -6.43 3.12 5.83
C TRP A 49 -7.94 2.94 5.86
N GLU A 50 -8.40 1.69 5.77
CA GLU A 50 -9.79 1.31 6.02
C GLU A 50 -10.04 1.28 7.55
N ASP A 51 -11.32 1.32 7.96
CA ASP A 51 -11.72 1.41 9.38
C ASP A 51 -11.25 0.21 10.23
N ASP A 52 -11.04 -0.92 9.58
CA ASP A 52 -10.55 -2.18 10.15
C ASP A 52 -9.02 -2.23 10.22
N GLY A 53 -8.34 -1.14 9.84
CA GLY A 53 -6.90 -1.05 9.80
C GLY A 53 -6.23 -1.71 8.61
N THR A 54 -6.98 -2.04 7.57
CA THR A 54 -6.43 -2.52 6.31
C THR A 54 -5.83 -1.37 5.49
N LEU A 55 -4.62 -1.54 4.96
CA LEU A 55 -4.05 -0.58 4.01
C LEU A 55 -4.54 -0.90 2.60
N ALA A 56 -5.45 -0.10 2.08
CA ALA A 56 -5.92 -0.18 0.70
C ALA A 56 -5.12 0.74 -0.22
N VAL A 57 -4.84 0.26 -1.43
CA VAL A 57 -4.12 1.01 -2.48
C VAL A 57 -4.88 0.92 -3.79
N ASP A 58 -4.91 2.02 -4.53
CA ASP A 58 -5.37 2.06 -5.92
C ASP A 58 -4.15 2.28 -6.81
N ALA A 59 -4.01 1.47 -7.85
CA ALA A 59 -2.85 1.54 -8.73
C ALA A 59 -3.21 1.26 -10.19
N THR A 60 -2.39 1.81 -11.08
CA THR A 60 -2.38 1.45 -12.49
C THR A 60 -1.09 0.73 -12.83
N ALA A 61 -1.14 -0.23 -13.74
CA ALA A 61 0.01 -1.02 -14.14
C ALA A 61 -0.03 -1.32 -15.63
N ARG A 62 1.14 -1.28 -16.28
CA ARG A 62 1.30 -1.52 -17.72
C ARG A 62 2.64 -2.16 -18.04
N LEU A 63 2.72 -2.78 -19.21
CA LEU A 63 4.01 -3.06 -19.82
C LEU A 63 4.58 -1.79 -20.46
N ALA A 64 5.88 -1.65 -20.34
CA ALA A 64 6.65 -0.51 -20.83
C ALA A 64 7.85 -1.00 -21.62
N VAL A 65 8.33 -0.21 -22.57
CA VAL A 65 9.47 -0.54 -23.44
C VAL A 65 10.49 0.60 -23.42
N GLY A 66 11.77 0.23 -23.57
CA GLY A 66 12.85 1.21 -23.66
C GLY A 66 13.28 1.82 -22.31
N PRO A 67 14.29 2.71 -22.35
CA PRO A 67 14.84 3.35 -21.15
C PRO A 67 13.84 4.32 -20.50
N ASP A 68 13.06 5.04 -21.30
CA ASP A 68 12.09 6.05 -20.84
C ASP A 68 10.78 5.43 -20.32
N ARG A 69 10.67 4.10 -20.35
CA ARG A 69 9.49 3.34 -19.91
C ARG A 69 8.21 3.79 -20.64
N GLU A 70 8.32 4.07 -21.93
CA GLU A 70 7.17 4.34 -22.78
C GLU A 70 6.21 3.14 -22.77
N PRO A 71 4.89 3.35 -22.87
CA PRO A 71 3.94 2.26 -23.03
C PRO A 71 4.34 1.27 -24.12
N LEU A 72 4.19 -0.04 -23.88
CA LEU A 72 4.31 -1.02 -24.96
C LEU A 72 3.16 -0.77 -25.96
N PRO A 73 3.46 -0.28 -27.18
CA PRO A 73 2.43 0.14 -28.10
C PRO A 73 1.82 -1.06 -28.83
N LEU A 74 0.50 -1.03 -28.96
CA LEU A 74 -0.31 -1.93 -29.76
C LEU A 74 -0.90 -1.15 -30.93
N LEU A 75 -0.99 -1.79 -32.09
CA LEU A 75 -1.65 -1.25 -33.26
C LEU A 75 -2.87 -2.10 -33.56
N ARG A 76 -4.01 -1.45 -33.80
CA ARG A 76 -5.20 -2.13 -34.32
C ARG A 76 -5.17 -2.14 -35.84
N VAL A 77 -5.19 -3.34 -36.41
CA VAL A 77 -5.28 -3.60 -37.84
C VAL A 77 -6.52 -4.48 -38.02
N ASP A 78 -7.55 -3.92 -38.68
CA ASP A 78 -8.89 -4.51 -38.73
C ASP A 78 -9.41 -4.83 -37.32
N ASP A 79 -9.79 -6.09 -37.07
CA ASP A 79 -10.26 -6.57 -35.76
C ASP A 79 -9.15 -7.18 -34.90
N ARG A 80 -7.88 -7.05 -35.32
CA ARG A 80 -6.72 -7.63 -34.62
C ARG A 80 -5.90 -6.57 -33.93
N LEU A 81 -5.33 -6.95 -32.79
CA LEU A 81 -4.35 -6.16 -32.06
C LEU A 81 -2.98 -6.80 -32.19
N ILE A 82 -2.05 -6.06 -32.77
CA ILE A 82 -0.66 -6.47 -32.94
C ILE A 82 0.25 -5.61 -32.07
N ILE A 83 1.40 -6.13 -31.67
CA ILE A 83 2.47 -5.26 -31.16
C ILE A 83 2.93 -4.36 -32.30
N ASP A 84 3.03 -3.05 -32.03
CA ASP A 84 3.37 -2.04 -33.04
C ASP A 84 4.66 -2.41 -33.79
N PRO A 85 4.64 -2.47 -35.14
CA PRO A 85 5.83 -2.75 -35.94
C PRO A 85 7.02 -1.84 -35.66
N ALA A 86 6.80 -0.62 -35.14
CA ALA A 86 7.87 0.27 -34.73
C ALA A 86 8.80 -0.33 -33.66
N VAL A 87 8.31 -1.26 -32.82
CA VAL A 87 9.12 -1.94 -31.80
C VAL A 87 9.51 -3.37 -32.18
N THR A 88 8.88 -3.96 -33.20
CA THR A 88 9.15 -5.35 -33.62
C THR A 88 9.90 -5.49 -34.95
N GLY A 89 9.94 -4.43 -35.77
CA GLY A 89 10.55 -4.47 -37.12
C GLY A 89 12.06 -4.75 -37.14
N SER A 90 12.74 -4.66 -35.99
CA SER A 90 14.16 -5.04 -35.87
C SER A 90 14.40 -6.56 -35.83
N PHE A 91 13.36 -7.37 -35.61
CA PHE A 91 13.47 -8.83 -35.50
C PHE A 91 12.39 -9.61 -36.26
N LEU A 92 11.50 -8.91 -36.97
CA LEU A 92 10.52 -9.52 -37.86
C LEU A 92 10.73 -9.01 -39.29
N PRO A 93 10.63 -9.88 -40.30
CA PRO A 93 10.56 -9.45 -41.69
C PRO A 93 9.42 -8.45 -41.93
N ALA A 94 9.56 -7.62 -42.96
CA ALA A 94 8.51 -6.70 -43.36
C ALA A 94 7.21 -7.46 -43.66
N GLY A 95 6.09 -6.98 -43.09
CA GLY A 95 4.77 -7.61 -43.22
C GLY A 95 4.47 -8.72 -42.21
N GLU A 96 5.44 -9.20 -41.43
CA GLU A 96 5.17 -10.09 -40.30
C GLU A 96 4.78 -9.31 -39.04
N HIS A 97 3.77 -9.80 -38.32
CA HIS A 97 3.19 -9.11 -37.17
C HIS A 97 3.05 -10.02 -35.95
N VAL A 98 3.07 -9.40 -34.77
CA VAL A 98 2.86 -10.10 -33.49
C VAL A 98 1.41 -9.93 -33.07
N ASP A 99 0.53 -10.80 -33.55
CA ASP A 99 -0.87 -10.81 -33.11
C ASP A 99 -0.97 -11.29 -31.65
N VAL A 100 -1.50 -10.40 -30.80
CA VAL A 100 -1.71 -10.60 -29.37
C VAL A 100 -3.19 -10.54 -28.98
N THR A 101 -4.11 -10.54 -29.96
CA THR A 101 -5.55 -10.38 -29.76
C THR A 101 -6.09 -11.36 -28.71
N ASP A 102 -5.78 -12.65 -28.86
CA ASP A 102 -6.27 -13.69 -27.96
C ASP A 102 -5.62 -13.63 -26.57
N GLU A 103 -4.40 -13.06 -26.48
CA GLU A 103 -3.67 -12.95 -25.22
C GLU A 103 -4.18 -11.86 -24.29
N LEU A 104 -4.99 -10.92 -24.80
CA LEU A 104 -5.54 -9.85 -23.99
C LEU A 104 -6.44 -10.39 -22.86
N THR A 105 -7.14 -11.49 -23.13
CA THR A 105 -7.98 -12.16 -22.12
C THR A 105 -7.17 -12.80 -20.99
N HIS A 106 -5.89 -13.03 -21.21
CA HIS A 106 -4.96 -13.61 -20.24
C HIS A 106 -4.05 -12.57 -19.59
N PHE A 107 -4.24 -11.28 -19.90
CA PHE A 107 -3.50 -10.22 -19.24
C PHE A 107 -3.97 -10.09 -17.79
N THR A 108 -3.09 -10.49 -16.88
CA THR A 108 -3.38 -10.52 -15.44
C THR A 108 -2.40 -9.67 -14.69
N THR A 109 -2.90 -9.03 -13.63
CA THR A 109 -2.07 -8.35 -12.66
C THR A 109 -2.44 -8.84 -11.26
N SER A 110 -1.48 -8.77 -10.34
CA SER A 110 -1.68 -9.12 -8.95
C SER A 110 -0.97 -8.10 -8.07
N LEU A 111 -1.24 -8.14 -6.77
CA LEU A 111 -0.52 -7.36 -5.76
C LEU A 111 0.21 -8.32 -4.82
N SER A 112 1.46 -8.04 -4.49
CA SER A 112 2.21 -8.82 -3.50
C SER A 112 3.07 -7.94 -2.61
N LEU A 113 3.32 -8.43 -1.40
CA LEU A 113 4.31 -7.91 -0.47
C LEU A 113 5.48 -8.87 -0.42
N ARG A 114 6.71 -8.36 -0.46
CA ARG A 114 7.92 -9.19 -0.33
C ARG A 114 8.74 -8.74 0.85
N ASN A 115 9.05 -9.63 1.79
CA ASN A 115 9.99 -9.31 2.86
C ASN A 115 11.39 -9.15 2.24
N ARG A 116 12.03 -8.00 2.48
CA ARG A 116 13.32 -7.66 1.89
C ARG A 116 14.45 -8.58 2.34
N GLU A 117 14.38 -9.08 3.58
CA GLU A 117 15.45 -9.86 4.20
C GLU A 117 15.27 -11.36 3.97
N THR A 118 14.06 -11.86 4.21
CA THR A 118 13.79 -13.31 4.09
C THR A 118 13.40 -13.71 2.67
N GLY A 119 13.05 -12.75 1.82
CA GLY A 119 12.56 -12.99 0.46
C GLY A 119 11.14 -13.55 0.38
N VAL A 120 10.49 -13.84 1.52
CA VAL A 120 9.11 -14.33 1.62
C VAL A 120 8.18 -13.39 0.86
N GLU A 121 7.33 -13.96 0.00
CA GLU A 121 6.36 -13.21 -0.79
C GLU A 121 4.94 -13.58 -0.35
N TRP A 122 4.13 -12.56 -0.07
CA TRP A 122 2.74 -12.68 0.33
C TRP A 122 1.85 -12.09 -0.77
N HIS A 123 0.88 -12.87 -1.25
CA HIS A 123 -0.09 -12.41 -2.25
C HIS A 123 -1.26 -11.69 -1.58
N CYS A 124 -1.53 -10.48 -2.04
CA CYS A 124 -2.56 -9.60 -1.50
C CYS A 124 -3.86 -9.74 -2.29
N LEU A 125 -4.99 -9.37 -1.65
CA LEU A 125 -6.25 -9.22 -2.38
C LEU A 125 -6.11 -8.07 -3.39
N TRP A 126 -6.48 -8.34 -4.63
CA TRP A 126 -6.34 -7.42 -5.75
C TRP A 126 -7.47 -7.65 -6.74
N GLY A 127 -8.26 -6.62 -6.99
CA GLY A 127 -9.22 -6.58 -8.08
C GLY A 127 -8.69 -5.63 -9.15
N SER A 128 -8.55 -6.11 -10.39
CA SER A 128 -8.15 -5.25 -11.51
C SER A 128 -8.91 -5.58 -12.78
N SER A 129 -9.02 -4.58 -13.64
CA SER A 129 -9.55 -4.71 -14.99
C SER A 129 -8.52 -4.15 -15.98
N PRO A 130 -8.10 -4.95 -16.98
CA PRO A 130 -7.29 -4.45 -18.08
C PRO A 130 -8.14 -3.67 -19.07
N GLU A 131 -7.62 -2.54 -19.54
CA GLU A 131 -8.29 -1.65 -20.47
C GLU A 131 -7.31 -1.22 -21.57
N LEU A 132 -7.80 -1.16 -22.81
CA LEU A 132 -7.08 -0.55 -23.93
C LEU A 132 -7.24 0.96 -23.88
N VAL A 133 -6.14 1.64 -23.63
CA VAL A 133 -6.09 3.11 -23.59
C VAL A 133 -5.46 3.60 -24.91
N PRO A 134 -6.04 4.62 -25.58
CA PRO A 134 -5.46 5.18 -26.79
C PRO A 134 -4.07 5.82 -26.56
N LEU A 135 -3.20 5.69 -27.55
CA LEU A 135 -1.93 6.42 -27.65
C LEU A 135 -2.00 7.45 -28.79
N PRO A 136 -1.13 8.47 -28.81
CA PRO A 136 -0.99 9.35 -29.96
C PRO A 136 -0.73 8.58 -31.26
N GLY A 137 -1.50 8.94 -32.30
CA GLY A 137 -1.50 8.29 -33.60
C GLY A 137 -2.77 7.47 -33.87
N ARG A 138 -3.05 7.21 -35.15
CA ARG A 138 -4.26 6.49 -35.56
C ARG A 138 -4.19 5.03 -35.11
N ASN A 139 -5.25 4.55 -34.47
CA ASN A 139 -5.43 3.14 -34.08
C ASN A 139 -4.32 2.57 -33.16
N ARG A 140 -3.62 3.44 -32.43
CA ARG A 140 -2.57 3.02 -31.48
C ARG A 140 -3.12 2.99 -30.06
N TYR A 141 -2.75 1.96 -29.31
CA TYR A 141 -3.24 1.71 -27.95
C TYR A 141 -2.11 1.19 -27.07
N HIS A 142 -2.35 1.15 -25.77
CA HIS A 142 -1.61 0.33 -24.83
C HIS A 142 -2.56 -0.30 -23.81
N LEU A 143 -2.12 -1.40 -23.22
CA LEU A 143 -2.90 -2.10 -22.21
C LEU A 143 -2.54 -1.61 -20.81
N VAL A 144 -3.53 -1.15 -20.06
CA VAL A 144 -3.39 -0.68 -18.68
C VAL A 144 -4.33 -1.47 -17.78
N ALA A 145 -3.79 -2.14 -16.77
CA ALA A 145 -4.60 -2.68 -15.68
C ALA A 145 -4.80 -1.59 -14.62
N ARG A 146 -6.07 -1.30 -14.30
CA ARG A 146 -6.43 -0.44 -13.18
C ARG A 146 -7.04 -1.32 -12.09
N GLY A 147 -6.64 -1.11 -10.84
CA GLY A 147 -7.16 -1.93 -9.77
C GLY A 147 -6.98 -1.34 -8.38
N THR A 148 -7.64 -2.01 -7.44
CA THR A 148 -7.59 -1.73 -6.01
C THR A 148 -7.15 -3.00 -5.29
N GLY A 149 -6.26 -2.85 -4.32
CA GLY A 149 -5.83 -3.96 -3.47
C GLY A 149 -5.73 -3.62 -2.02
N ARG A 150 -5.60 -4.67 -1.21
CA ARG A 150 -5.49 -4.63 0.25
C ARG A 150 -4.19 -5.29 0.68
N LEU A 151 -3.25 -4.50 1.20
CA LEU A 151 -1.89 -4.94 1.48
C LEU A 151 -1.76 -5.71 2.80
N VAL A 152 -2.38 -5.20 3.86
CA VAL A 152 -2.25 -5.73 5.21
C VAL A 152 -3.64 -5.80 5.82
N HIS A 153 -3.96 -6.89 6.51
CA HIS A 153 -5.17 -6.99 7.32
C HIS A 153 -4.76 -7.05 8.80
N LEU A 154 -5.06 -5.98 9.55
CA LEU A 154 -4.64 -5.83 10.95
C LEU A 154 -5.71 -6.25 11.97
N THR A 155 -6.91 -6.62 11.50
CA THR A 155 -8.03 -7.06 12.36
C THR A 155 -8.56 -8.43 11.92
N GLY A 156 -8.99 -9.23 12.90
CA GLY A 156 -9.57 -10.57 12.70
C GLY A 156 -8.62 -11.74 12.97
N ASP A 157 -9.20 -12.95 13.05
CA ASP A 157 -8.52 -14.24 13.27
C ASP A 157 -7.80 -14.78 12.00
N GLN A 158 -7.71 -13.96 10.95
CA GLN A 158 -7.04 -14.34 9.72
C GLN A 158 -5.51 -14.26 9.90
N PRO A 159 -4.76 -15.27 9.41
CA PRO A 159 -3.33 -15.44 9.66
C PRO A 159 -2.42 -14.51 8.86
N THR A 160 -2.94 -13.45 8.24
CA THR A 160 -2.17 -12.43 7.49
C THR A 160 -1.44 -11.46 8.42
N LEU A 161 -0.71 -12.01 9.38
CA LEU A 161 0.23 -11.26 10.19
C LEU A 161 1.56 -11.20 9.43
N LEU A 162 1.91 -10.00 8.95
CA LEU A 162 3.25 -9.76 8.46
C LEU A 162 4.21 -9.89 9.65
N ASP A 163 5.21 -10.74 9.50
CA ASP A 163 6.33 -10.77 10.44
C ASP A 163 7.06 -9.43 10.46
N ARG A 164 7.85 -9.22 11.51
CA ARG A 164 8.69 -8.02 11.61
C ARG A 164 9.63 -7.93 10.41
N GLY A 165 9.72 -6.74 9.82
CA GLY A 165 10.63 -6.52 8.69
C GLY A 165 10.19 -5.40 7.77
N PHE A 166 10.94 -5.25 6.69
CA PHE A 166 10.62 -4.33 5.60
C PHE A 166 9.92 -5.09 4.49
N TRP A 167 8.68 -4.72 4.22
CA TRP A 167 7.83 -5.37 3.23
C TRP A 167 7.67 -4.48 2.01
N ASP A 168 8.18 -4.99 0.90
CA ASP A 168 8.27 -4.34 -0.37
C ASP A 168 6.99 -4.59 -1.20
N VAL A 169 6.25 -3.54 -1.60
CA VAL A 169 5.01 -3.65 -2.41
C VAL A 169 5.26 -3.81 -3.92
N TRP A 170 4.86 -4.93 -4.51
CA TRP A 170 5.06 -5.27 -5.92
C TRP A 170 3.74 -5.46 -6.68
N ILE A 171 3.75 -5.13 -7.97
CA ILE A 171 2.68 -5.50 -8.91
C ILE A 171 3.27 -6.40 -9.99
N PRO A 172 3.11 -7.73 -9.88
CA PRO A 172 3.35 -8.65 -10.99
C PRO A 172 2.34 -8.42 -12.13
N LEU A 173 2.85 -8.41 -13.37
CA LEU A 173 2.08 -8.37 -14.61
C LEU A 173 2.44 -9.58 -15.47
N LYS A 174 1.44 -10.25 -16.02
CA LYS A 174 1.58 -11.37 -16.94
C LYS A 174 0.67 -11.17 -18.15
N GLY A 175 1.20 -11.33 -19.35
CA GLY A 175 0.46 -11.23 -20.61
C GLY A 175 1.35 -10.71 -21.74
N LEU A 176 0.86 -10.77 -22.97
CA LEU A 176 1.61 -10.37 -24.18
C LEU A 176 2.97 -11.09 -24.28
N GLY A 177 2.99 -12.38 -23.91
CA GLY A 177 4.19 -13.20 -23.83
C GLY A 177 5.24 -12.78 -22.79
N ALA A 178 4.93 -11.84 -21.89
CA ALA A 178 5.84 -11.33 -20.87
C ALA A 178 5.32 -11.59 -19.45
N SER A 179 6.25 -11.81 -18.52
CA SER A 179 6.01 -11.83 -17.08
C SER A 179 7.00 -10.89 -16.40
N ARG A 180 6.52 -9.81 -15.81
CA ARG A 180 7.33 -8.73 -15.23
C ARG A 180 6.78 -8.34 -13.87
N LYS A 181 7.60 -7.71 -13.02
CA LYS A 181 7.16 -7.16 -11.72
C LYS A 181 7.54 -5.69 -11.65
N ALA A 182 6.61 -4.83 -11.27
CA ALA A 182 6.86 -3.42 -10.97
C ALA A 182 6.95 -3.21 -9.46
N ARG A 183 7.94 -2.43 -9.03
CA ARG A 183 8.02 -1.90 -7.67
C ARG A 183 7.06 -0.72 -7.58
N LEU A 184 6.13 -0.73 -6.63
CA LEU A 184 5.12 0.32 -6.50
C LEU A 184 5.65 1.50 -5.69
N GLY A 185 5.27 2.73 -6.06
CA GLY A 185 5.47 3.94 -5.26
C GLY A 185 6.42 4.98 -5.86
N SER A 186 7.41 4.58 -6.67
CA SER A 186 8.34 5.56 -7.29
C SER A 186 7.63 6.53 -8.22
N ASP A 187 6.62 6.02 -8.93
CA ASP A 187 5.64 6.80 -9.67
C ASP A 187 4.33 6.80 -8.89
N ARG A 188 3.88 7.97 -8.45
CA ARG A 188 2.69 8.11 -7.60
C ARG A 188 2.03 9.48 -7.77
N ALA A 189 0.74 9.54 -7.44
CA ALA A 189 0.01 10.80 -7.38
C ALA A 189 0.50 11.66 -6.18
N PRO A 190 0.59 13.00 -6.31
CA PRO A 190 1.05 13.86 -5.20
C PRO A 190 0.19 13.76 -3.93
N ALA A 191 -1.08 13.42 -4.07
CA ALA A 191 -2.00 13.24 -2.95
C ALA A 191 -1.68 12.02 -2.06
N VAL A 192 -0.81 11.11 -2.52
CA VAL A 192 -0.43 9.89 -1.79
C VAL A 192 0.43 10.19 -0.56
N ASP A 193 1.44 11.04 -0.69
CA ASP A 193 2.42 11.31 0.38
C ASP A 193 1.78 11.72 1.72
N PRO A 194 0.80 12.66 1.78
CA PRO A 194 0.15 13.02 3.04
C PRO A 194 -0.77 11.93 3.60
N LEU A 195 -1.20 10.96 2.78
CA LEU A 195 -2.11 9.88 3.18
C LEU A 195 -1.37 8.61 3.66
N CYS A 196 -0.08 8.48 3.38
CA CYS A 196 0.79 7.43 3.93
C CYS A 196 1.06 7.69 5.41
N LEU A 197 0.11 7.33 6.27
CA LEU A 197 0.17 7.55 7.71
C LEU A 197 0.65 6.27 8.41
N PRO A 198 1.47 6.37 9.47
CA PRO A 198 1.72 5.25 10.36
C PRO A 198 0.40 4.72 10.92
N MET A 199 0.33 3.43 11.20
CA MET A 199 -0.87 2.77 11.72
C MET A 199 -0.58 2.05 13.03
N LEU A 200 -1.40 2.31 14.05
CA LEU A 200 -1.45 1.49 15.26
C LEU A 200 -2.37 0.31 15.02
N PRO A 201 -1.95 -0.91 15.34
CA PRO A 201 -2.80 -2.07 15.09
C PRO A 201 -3.81 -2.29 16.22
N ALA A 202 -4.74 -3.21 16.03
CA ALA A 202 -5.49 -3.82 17.13
C ALA A 202 -4.56 -4.72 17.98
N ILE A 203 -4.94 -4.99 19.24
CA ILE A 203 -4.23 -5.75 20.31
C ILE A 203 -3.14 -6.70 19.80
N GLY A 204 -1.95 -6.66 20.43
CA GLY A 204 -0.93 -7.73 20.31
C GLY A 204 -0.16 -7.75 19.00
N ARG A 205 -0.24 -6.68 18.20
CA ARG A 205 0.37 -6.58 16.87
C ARG A 205 1.40 -5.45 16.79
N HIS A 206 2.20 -5.46 15.74
CA HIS A 206 3.22 -4.43 15.49
C HIS A 206 2.65 -3.22 14.74
N PRO A 207 3.08 -1.99 15.06
CA PRO A 207 2.83 -0.82 14.21
C PRO A 207 3.31 -1.08 12.78
N VAL A 208 2.53 -0.56 11.83
CA VAL A 208 2.86 -0.61 10.39
C VAL A 208 3.11 0.81 9.93
N ILE A 209 4.31 1.07 9.43
CA ILE A 209 4.75 2.40 8.99
C ILE A 209 5.00 2.33 7.48
N PRO A 210 4.03 2.72 6.63
CA PRO A 210 4.28 2.89 5.21
C PRO A 210 5.24 4.06 5.00
N TYR A 211 6.25 3.88 4.15
CA TYR A 211 7.18 4.93 3.76
C TYR A 211 7.71 4.72 2.34
N PHE A 212 8.24 5.79 1.76
CA PHE A 212 8.94 5.75 0.47
C PHE A 212 10.43 5.67 0.71
N THR A 213 11.13 4.74 0.05
CA THR A 213 12.57 4.54 0.23
C THR A 213 13.38 5.73 -0.28
N ASP A 214 14.48 6.05 0.38
CA ASP A 214 15.28 7.24 0.05
C ASP A 214 15.91 7.14 -1.36
N THR A 215 16.42 5.95 -1.73
CA THR A 215 17.14 5.76 -3.02
C THR A 215 16.25 5.73 -4.25
N HIS A 216 15.05 5.15 -4.14
CA HIS A 216 14.21 4.86 -5.31
C HIS A 216 12.76 5.32 -5.14
N SER A 217 12.43 5.96 -4.02
CA SER A 217 11.08 6.44 -3.70
C SER A 217 10.00 5.35 -3.76
N ASN A 218 10.34 4.08 -3.50
CA ASN A 218 9.39 2.96 -3.58
C ASN A 218 8.66 2.76 -2.26
N LEU A 219 7.37 2.39 -2.34
CA LEU A 219 6.55 2.08 -1.18
C LEU A 219 7.05 0.79 -0.49
N THR A 220 7.37 0.95 0.79
CA THR A 220 7.77 -0.11 1.71
C THR A 220 6.97 0.02 2.99
N LEU A 221 6.62 -1.11 3.61
CA LEU A 221 5.99 -1.16 4.92
C LEU A 221 7.05 -1.60 5.94
N ASP A 222 7.33 -0.75 6.92
CA ASP A 222 8.08 -1.15 8.11
C ASP A 222 7.11 -1.73 9.13
N VAL A 223 7.26 -3.03 9.40
CA VAL A 223 6.43 -3.77 10.36
C VAL A 223 7.28 -4.06 11.58
N GLY A 224 7.01 -3.38 12.68
CA GLY A 224 7.63 -3.67 13.98
C GLY A 224 9.15 -3.55 14.06
N ARG A 225 9.81 -2.84 13.12
CA ARG A 225 11.27 -2.60 13.12
C ARG A 225 11.67 -1.21 13.60
N ARG A 226 11.06 -0.82 14.71
CA ARG A 226 11.51 0.18 15.69
C ARG A 226 11.62 1.61 15.13
N GLY A 227 10.91 2.54 15.75
CA GLY A 227 10.54 3.94 15.41
C GLY A 227 11.43 4.88 14.58
N LYS A 228 12.59 4.50 14.03
CA LYS A 228 13.42 5.36 13.16
C LYS A 228 12.60 5.99 12.04
N ARG A 229 11.73 5.21 11.39
CA ARG A 229 10.85 5.69 10.33
C ARG A 229 9.62 6.43 10.86
N LEU A 230 9.21 6.18 12.10
CA LEU A 230 8.11 6.91 12.72
C LEU A 230 8.45 8.39 12.82
N THR A 231 9.62 8.74 13.34
CA THR A 231 10.08 10.14 13.43
C THR A 231 10.03 10.80 12.06
N THR A 232 10.63 10.19 11.03
CA THR A 232 10.59 10.74 9.66
C THR A 232 9.18 10.92 9.13
N GLN A 233 8.24 10.02 9.44
CA GLN A 233 6.86 10.10 8.97
C GLN A 233 6.00 11.13 9.71
N LEU A 234 6.37 11.48 10.95
CA LEU A 234 5.63 12.48 11.74
C LEU A 234 6.22 13.88 11.59
N VAL A 235 7.49 14.01 11.23
CA VAL A 235 8.13 15.30 10.93
C VAL A 235 7.33 16.04 9.86
N GLY A 236 6.99 17.31 10.14
CA GLY A 236 6.23 18.15 9.20
C GLY A 236 4.71 17.94 9.22
N ARG A 237 4.20 16.96 9.98
CA ARG A 237 2.76 16.72 10.09
C ARG A 237 2.18 17.41 11.30
N ASP A 238 1.08 18.12 11.10
CA ASP A 238 0.42 18.83 12.18
C ASP A 238 -0.33 17.88 13.11
N VAL A 239 -0.20 18.11 14.40
CA VAL A 239 -1.09 17.54 15.42
C VAL A 239 -2.28 18.47 15.61
N SER A 240 -3.44 17.91 15.99
CA SER A 240 -4.63 18.72 16.28
C SER A 240 -5.05 18.60 17.73
N VAL A 241 -5.32 19.72 18.38
CA VAL A 241 -5.93 19.73 19.73
C VAL A 241 -7.42 19.58 19.60
N LEU A 242 -7.98 18.62 20.33
CA LEU A 242 -9.41 18.52 20.58
C LEU A 242 -9.70 19.15 21.94
N PRO A 243 -10.36 20.32 21.98
CA PRO A 243 -10.73 20.97 23.23
C PRO A 243 -11.84 20.20 23.95
N GLY A 244 -12.04 20.51 25.23
CA GLY A 244 -13.12 19.95 26.04
C GLY A 244 -12.69 19.71 27.50
N PRO A 245 -13.56 19.09 28.31
CA PRO A 245 -13.24 18.77 29.71
C PRO A 245 -12.09 17.76 29.85
N ARG A 246 -11.87 16.97 28.80
CA ARG A 246 -10.75 16.03 28.66
C ARG A 246 -10.05 16.32 27.33
N PRO A 247 -9.11 17.27 27.30
CA PRO A 247 -8.43 17.63 26.07
C PRO A 247 -7.53 16.49 25.61
N GLU A 248 -7.48 16.27 24.29
CA GLU A 248 -6.71 15.21 23.66
C GLU A 248 -5.95 15.78 22.45
N LEU A 249 -4.77 15.23 22.17
CA LEU A 249 -4.05 15.45 20.93
C LEU A 249 -4.46 14.37 19.92
N ARG A 250 -5.01 14.77 18.77
CA ARG A 250 -5.19 13.91 17.62
C ARG A 250 -3.89 13.89 16.82
N LEU A 251 -3.34 12.69 16.70
CA LEU A 251 -2.05 12.44 16.08
C LEU A 251 -2.23 12.13 14.59
N PRO A 252 -1.24 12.44 13.73
CA PRO A 252 -1.23 12.02 12.33
C PRO A 252 -0.83 10.55 12.19
N ILE A 253 -1.47 9.69 12.99
CA ILE A 253 -1.30 8.24 13.05
C ILE A 253 -2.70 7.64 12.87
N ALA A 254 -2.85 6.77 11.89
CA ALA A 254 -4.08 6.01 11.67
C ALA A 254 -4.26 4.98 12.80
N ALA A 255 -5.51 4.69 13.14
CA ALA A 255 -5.87 3.67 14.10
C ALA A 255 -7.23 3.08 13.72
N PRO A 256 -7.52 1.81 14.05
CA PRO A 256 -8.82 1.21 13.69
C PRO A 256 -9.93 1.91 14.47
N CYS A 257 -11.14 2.00 13.92
CA CYS A 257 -12.25 2.71 14.59
C CYS A 257 -12.66 2.06 15.92
N THR A 258 -12.28 0.80 16.14
CA THR A 258 -12.41 0.08 17.41
C THR A 258 -11.08 -0.57 17.75
N GLY A 259 -10.60 -0.37 18.97
CA GLY A 259 -9.36 -0.99 19.43
C GLY A 259 -9.14 -0.78 20.92
N THR A 260 -8.33 -1.63 21.52
CA THR A 260 -7.81 -1.37 22.86
C THR A 260 -6.88 -0.17 22.83
N PRO A 261 -6.69 0.49 23.99
CA PRO A 261 -5.61 1.44 24.12
C PRO A 261 -4.27 0.81 23.74
N PHE A 262 -3.44 1.58 23.04
CA PHE A 262 -2.11 1.17 22.61
C PHE A 262 -1.06 1.79 23.54
N PRO A 263 -0.20 0.97 24.19
CA PRO A 263 0.84 1.49 25.07
C PRO A 263 1.87 2.28 24.25
N ALA A 264 2.23 3.46 24.74
CA ALA A 264 3.25 4.30 24.13
C ALA A 264 3.99 5.08 25.21
N LYS A 265 5.09 5.73 24.83
CA LYS A 265 5.87 6.60 25.73
C LYS A 265 5.88 8.02 25.21
N VAL A 266 5.65 8.98 26.09
CA VAL A 266 5.86 10.39 25.81
C VAL A 266 7.17 10.81 26.47
N LEU A 267 8.08 11.35 25.65
CA LEU A 267 9.30 11.98 26.12
C LEU A 267 9.07 13.49 26.19
N LEU A 268 9.43 14.08 27.32
CA LEU A 268 9.31 15.49 27.59
C LEU A 268 10.71 16.04 27.85
N ASP A 269 11.16 16.95 27.00
CA ASP A 269 12.47 17.58 27.10
C ASP A 269 12.32 19.07 27.42
N ARG A 270 13.13 19.58 28.35
CA ARG A 270 13.27 21.02 28.62
C ARG A 270 14.55 21.55 28.02
N GLU A 271 14.57 22.85 27.73
CA GLU A 271 15.79 23.55 27.32
C GLU A 271 16.89 23.50 28.39
N SER A 272 16.52 23.35 29.68
CA SER A 272 17.46 23.15 30.78
C SER A 272 18.19 21.79 30.74
N GLY A 273 17.82 20.89 29.83
CA GLY A 273 18.34 19.52 29.73
C GLY A 273 17.59 18.52 30.63
N GLU A 274 16.57 18.94 31.37
CA GLU A 274 15.72 18.03 32.13
C GLU A 274 14.86 17.18 31.17
N GLN A 275 14.82 15.87 31.42
CA GLN A 275 14.05 14.91 30.61
C GLN A 275 13.14 14.06 31.48
N ILE A 276 11.89 13.88 31.07
CA ILE A 276 10.92 13.01 31.72
C ILE A 276 10.30 12.08 30.68
N THR A 277 10.21 10.80 31.00
CA THR A 277 9.44 9.82 30.22
C THR A 277 8.16 9.46 30.96
N VAL A 278 7.03 9.51 30.25
CA VAL A 278 5.71 9.17 30.79
C VAL A 278 5.12 8.05 29.96
N ASP A 279 4.72 6.96 30.61
CA ASP A 279 3.95 5.90 29.96
C ASP A 279 2.52 6.38 29.73
N VAL A 280 2.04 6.24 28.50
CA VAL A 280 0.71 6.70 28.07
C VAL A 280 -0.02 5.61 27.30
N GLN A 281 -1.33 5.81 27.17
CA GLN A 281 -2.21 4.92 26.42
C GLN A 281 -2.86 5.71 25.28
N LEU A 282 -2.47 5.42 24.05
CA LEU A 282 -3.07 6.00 22.85
C LEU A 282 -4.43 5.35 22.59
N ARG A 283 -5.43 6.17 22.28
CA ARG A 283 -6.80 5.70 22.02
C ARG A 283 -7.11 5.83 20.55
N ALA A 284 -7.69 4.80 19.97
CA ALA A 284 -8.21 4.88 18.62
C ALA A 284 -9.58 5.58 18.64
N ARG A 285 -9.73 6.67 17.89
CA ARG A 285 -10.98 7.41 17.73
C ARG A 285 -11.07 7.97 16.32
N THR A 286 -12.23 7.85 15.68
CA THR A 286 -12.46 8.43 14.34
C THR A 286 -11.34 8.13 13.33
N GLY A 287 -10.84 6.89 13.31
CA GLY A 287 -9.77 6.45 12.42
C GLY A 287 -8.35 6.94 12.78
N ARG A 288 -8.13 7.53 13.96
CA ARG A 288 -6.86 8.14 14.39
C ARG A 288 -6.45 7.77 15.79
N ALA A 289 -5.15 7.86 16.06
CA ALA A 289 -4.62 7.77 17.42
C ALA A 289 -4.78 9.11 18.15
N HIS A 290 -5.24 9.04 19.40
CA HIS A 290 -5.47 10.16 20.29
C HIS A 290 -4.64 9.99 21.58
N LEU A 291 -3.88 11.02 21.94
CA LEU A 291 -3.13 11.10 23.20
C LEU A 291 -3.91 11.94 24.22
N PRO A 292 -4.41 11.35 25.33
CA PRO A 292 -5.06 12.10 26.38
C PRO A 292 -4.08 12.98 27.16
N LEU A 293 -4.32 14.30 27.18
CA LEU A 293 -3.45 15.24 27.91
C LEU A 293 -3.58 15.14 29.43
N ALA A 294 -4.65 14.50 29.92
CA ALA A 294 -4.79 14.15 31.33
C ALA A 294 -3.69 13.20 31.83
N ALA A 295 -3.06 12.41 30.93
CA ALA A 295 -1.92 11.58 31.31
C ALA A 295 -0.66 12.41 31.66
N LEU A 296 -0.65 13.70 31.29
CA LEU A 296 0.51 14.59 31.43
C LEU A 296 0.28 15.66 32.52
N THR A 297 -0.70 15.51 33.40
CA THR A 297 -1.01 16.53 34.43
C THR A 297 -0.12 16.48 35.66
N HIS A 298 0.65 15.41 35.84
CA HIS A 298 1.52 15.21 37.02
C HIS A 298 2.97 15.66 36.79
N ILE A 299 3.28 16.22 35.62
CA ILE A 299 4.63 16.69 35.30
C ILE A 299 4.89 18.07 35.91
N PRO A 300 6.15 18.41 36.25
CA PRO A 300 6.49 19.73 36.77
C PRO A 300 6.03 20.86 35.85
N ALA A 301 5.56 21.96 36.45
CA ALA A 301 5.11 23.14 35.72
C ALA A 301 6.27 23.78 34.92
N GLY A 302 6.00 24.17 33.68
CA GLY A 302 6.99 24.74 32.75
C GLY A 302 6.72 24.36 31.30
N THR A 303 7.59 24.81 30.40
CA THR A 303 7.51 24.53 28.97
C THR A 303 8.34 23.29 28.62
N TRP A 304 7.75 22.37 27.86
CA TRP A 304 8.34 21.09 27.50
C TRP A 304 8.20 20.86 26.00
N ARG A 305 9.21 20.28 25.37
CA ARG A 305 9.11 19.68 24.05
C ARG A 305 8.53 18.27 24.20
N LEU A 306 7.40 18.01 23.56
CA LEU A 306 6.69 16.74 23.63
C LEU A 306 7.04 15.90 22.41
N SER A 307 7.60 14.71 22.67
CA SER A 307 7.90 13.70 21.66
C SER A 307 7.17 12.39 21.98
N LEU A 308 6.82 11.61 20.95
CA LEU A 308 6.11 10.34 21.07
C LEU A 308 6.96 9.18 20.57
N SER A 309 7.11 8.14 21.38
CA SER A 309 7.64 6.84 20.96
C SER A 309 6.53 5.78 21.00
N LEU A 310 6.43 5.00 19.92
CA LEU A 310 5.54 3.83 19.85
C LEU A 310 6.22 2.53 20.30
N ASP A 311 7.48 2.63 20.70
CA ASP A 311 8.29 1.52 21.21
C ASP A 311 8.84 1.88 22.59
N ASP A 312 9.47 0.92 23.26
CA ASP A 312 10.15 1.15 24.54
C ASP A 312 11.44 1.97 24.42
N SER A 313 11.88 2.29 23.20
CA SER A 313 13.11 3.04 22.97
C SER A 313 12.83 4.55 22.85
N PRO A 314 13.34 5.39 23.77
CA PRO A 314 13.18 6.84 23.69
C PRO A 314 14.02 7.48 22.57
N ALA A 315 15.10 6.82 22.11
CA ALA A 315 15.98 7.32 21.04
C ALA A 315 15.27 7.48 19.68
N LEU A 316 14.07 6.94 19.55
CA LEU A 316 13.26 6.94 18.33
C LEU A 316 11.97 7.73 18.49
N ALA A 317 11.91 8.60 19.51
CA ALA A 317 10.76 9.47 19.72
C ALA A 317 10.64 10.50 18.59
N ALA A 318 9.40 10.77 18.19
CA ALA A 318 9.06 11.76 17.19
C ALA A 318 8.55 13.02 17.88
N GLU A 319 9.21 14.16 17.66
CA GLU A 319 8.74 15.44 18.17
C GLU A 319 7.35 15.77 17.60
N LEU A 320 6.41 16.08 18.49
CA LEU A 320 5.03 16.41 18.14
C LEU A 320 4.78 17.91 18.26
N CYS A 321 4.99 18.49 19.44
CA CYS A 321 4.69 19.89 19.72
C CYS A 321 5.31 20.36 21.04
N GLU A 322 5.13 21.66 21.35
CA GLU A 322 5.41 22.21 22.68
C GLU A 322 4.22 21.99 23.63
N LEU A 323 4.51 21.65 24.88
CA LEU A 323 3.57 21.45 25.98
C LEU A 323 3.88 22.43 27.11
N ILE A 324 2.90 23.22 27.51
CA ILE A 324 2.94 24.10 28.68
C ILE A 324 2.26 23.35 29.84
N ALA A 325 3.07 22.85 30.75
CA ALA A 325 2.64 22.15 31.95
C ALA A 325 2.31 23.13 33.09
N GLY A 326 1.27 22.82 33.86
CA GLY A 326 0.81 23.58 35.02
C GLY A 326 -0.39 22.86 35.64
N ARG A 327 -1.31 23.58 36.31
CA ARG A 327 -2.56 22.96 36.84
C ARG A 327 -3.37 22.21 35.78
N ARG A 328 -3.25 22.62 34.52
CA ARG A 328 -3.78 21.92 33.35
C ARG A 328 -2.72 21.97 32.26
N ALA A 329 -2.41 20.81 31.68
CA ALA A 329 -1.55 20.71 30.52
C ALA A 329 -2.21 21.43 29.32
N ARG A 330 -1.46 22.33 28.67
CA ARG A 330 -1.88 23.07 27.48
C ARG A 330 -0.83 22.91 26.40
N ILE A 331 -1.25 23.06 25.15
CA ILE A 331 -0.33 23.00 24.02
C ILE A 331 0.16 24.41 23.70
N GLY A 332 1.47 24.56 23.51
CA GLY A 332 2.11 25.82 23.15
C GLY A 332 1.74 26.29 21.73
N PRO A 333 2.08 27.53 21.34
CA PRO A 333 1.71 28.15 20.06
C PRO A 333 2.39 27.55 18.80
N GLY A 334 2.95 26.34 18.89
CA GLY A 334 3.69 25.66 17.81
C GLY A 334 2.82 25.03 16.71
N ARG A 335 3.30 23.91 16.11
CA ARG A 335 2.70 23.16 14.97
C ARG A 335 1.40 22.43 15.31
N VAL A 336 0.46 23.16 15.89
CA VAL A 336 -0.75 22.60 16.49
C VAL A 336 -1.93 23.34 15.90
N ARG A 337 -2.75 22.60 15.17
CA ARG A 337 -4.01 23.11 14.67
C ARG A 337 -5.12 22.84 15.68
N ARG A 338 -6.15 23.67 15.69
CA ARG A 338 -7.42 23.25 16.31
C ARG A 338 -8.09 22.24 15.39
N ALA A 339 -8.59 21.16 15.96
CA ALA A 339 -9.41 20.22 15.21
C ALA A 339 -10.65 20.95 14.64
N ASP A 340 -11.10 20.58 13.45
CA ASP A 340 -12.31 21.14 12.86
C ASP A 340 -13.57 20.76 13.67
N LEU A 341 -14.66 21.50 13.46
CA LEU A 341 -15.92 21.30 14.20
C LEU A 341 -16.53 19.92 13.95
N ARG A 342 -16.40 19.35 12.74
CA ARG A 342 -16.96 18.02 12.43
C ARG A 342 -16.20 16.94 13.19
N THR A 343 -14.87 17.01 13.19
CA THR A 343 -13.99 16.11 13.97
C THR A 343 -14.29 16.23 15.46
N THR A 344 -14.42 17.45 15.99
CA THR A 344 -14.72 17.70 17.40
C THR A 344 -16.09 17.14 17.80
N ALA A 345 -17.11 17.34 16.97
CA ALA A 345 -18.45 16.82 17.19
C ALA A 345 -18.50 15.28 17.13
N ALA A 346 -17.81 14.66 16.17
CA ALA A 346 -17.73 13.21 16.03
C ALA A 346 -17.13 12.54 17.28
N VAL A 347 -15.98 13.06 17.74
CA VAL A 347 -15.32 12.54 18.96
C VAL A 347 -16.16 12.79 20.21
N THR A 348 -16.83 13.95 20.31
CA THR A 348 -17.70 14.25 21.46
C THR A 348 -18.89 13.30 21.53
N ARG A 349 -19.50 12.99 20.37
CA ARG A 349 -20.57 11.98 20.27
C ARG A 349 -20.09 10.59 20.65
N GLU A 350 -18.89 10.21 20.22
CA GLU A 350 -18.29 8.92 20.58
C GLU A 350 -18.04 8.80 22.09
N ARG A 351 -17.61 9.88 22.75
CA ARG A 351 -17.43 9.95 24.21
C ARG A 351 -18.73 9.84 25.00
N GLY A 352 -19.80 10.44 24.48
CA GLY A 352 -21.11 10.47 25.13
C GLY A 352 -21.91 9.18 24.98
N ARG A 353 -21.53 8.30 24.05
CA ARG A 353 -22.11 6.97 23.96
C ARG A 353 -21.68 6.17 25.20
N PRO A 354 -22.60 5.67 26.03
CA PRO A 354 -22.22 4.70 27.04
C PRO A 354 -21.46 3.57 26.34
N LEU A 355 -20.38 3.09 26.96
CA LEU A 355 -19.73 1.84 26.59
C LEU A 355 -20.76 0.73 26.81
N VAL A 356 -21.71 0.61 25.88
CA VAL A 356 -22.51 -0.59 25.74
C VAL A 356 -21.49 -1.62 25.31
N THR A 357 -21.04 -2.41 26.27
CA THR A 357 -20.18 -3.55 26.07
C THR A 357 -20.88 -4.43 25.04
N LYS A 358 -20.60 -4.23 23.76
CA LYS A 358 -20.96 -5.17 22.70
C LYS A 358 -20.02 -6.38 22.83
N HIS A 359 -20.02 -7.01 23.99
CA HIS A 359 -19.84 -8.44 24.08
C HIS A 359 -21.20 -9.01 23.70
N LEU A 360 -21.37 -9.33 22.42
CA LEU A 360 -22.22 -10.43 21.92
C LEU A 360 -22.10 -10.48 20.38
N GLU A 361 -21.43 -11.55 19.96
CA GLU A 361 -21.41 -12.24 18.65
C GLU A 361 -20.79 -11.58 17.39
N PRO A 362 -19.61 -12.08 16.98
CA PRO A 362 -19.25 -12.26 15.58
C PRO A 362 -19.35 -13.72 15.09
N LEU A 363 -19.76 -14.68 15.94
CA LEU A 363 -19.73 -16.12 15.59
C LEU A 363 -20.89 -16.59 14.69
N SER A 364 -22.05 -15.94 14.71
CA SER A 364 -23.22 -16.39 13.95
C SER A 364 -23.15 -16.08 12.43
N ARG A 365 -22.31 -15.14 11.99
CA ARG A 365 -22.12 -14.84 10.54
C ARG A 365 -21.04 -15.68 9.86
N CYS A 366 -20.03 -16.17 10.59
CA CYS A 366 -19.01 -17.06 10.02
C CYS A 366 -19.49 -18.51 9.83
N ILE A 367 -20.36 -19.01 10.71
CA ILE A 367 -20.92 -20.37 10.58
C ILE A 367 -21.82 -20.47 9.33
N HIS A 368 -22.56 -19.40 8.99
CA HIS A 368 -23.44 -19.41 7.82
C HIS A 368 -22.67 -19.41 6.47
N TRP A 369 -21.41 -18.94 6.44
CA TRP A 369 -20.56 -18.99 5.24
C TRP A 369 -19.89 -20.36 5.04
N ILE A 370 -19.48 -21.02 6.14
CA ILE A 370 -18.87 -22.35 6.08
C ILE A 370 -19.89 -23.43 5.67
N PHE A 371 -21.14 -23.36 6.15
CA PHE A 371 -22.17 -24.33 5.77
C PHE A 371 -22.68 -24.16 4.32
N ARG A 372 -22.68 -22.95 3.75
CA ARG A 372 -23.08 -22.76 2.34
C ARG A 372 -22.07 -23.30 1.33
N ARG A 373 -20.78 -23.41 1.70
CA ARG A 373 -19.76 -23.99 0.80
C ARG A 373 -19.71 -25.52 0.85
N ALA A 374 -20.12 -26.14 1.97
CA ALA A 374 -20.25 -27.59 2.08
C ALA A 374 -21.52 -28.15 1.39
N ALA A 375 -22.58 -27.33 1.24
CA ALA A 375 -23.79 -27.72 0.52
C ALA A 375 -23.65 -27.63 -1.01
N ALA A 376 -22.78 -26.76 -1.52
CA ALA A 376 -22.58 -26.55 -2.96
C ALA A 376 -21.62 -27.56 -3.62
N SER A 377 -20.94 -28.42 -2.85
CA SER A 377 -20.00 -29.43 -3.39
C SER A 377 -20.57 -30.85 -3.43
N LYS A 378 -21.88 -31.03 -3.20
CA LYS A 378 -22.52 -32.36 -3.16
C LYS A 378 -23.53 -32.63 -4.30
N THR A 379 -23.71 -31.72 -5.24
CA THR A 379 -24.71 -31.85 -6.31
C THR A 379 -24.17 -32.16 -7.70
N ASP A 380 -22.90 -32.57 -7.84
CA ASP A 380 -22.29 -32.70 -9.18
C ASP A 380 -21.54 -34.01 -9.40
N HIS A 381 -21.96 -35.11 -8.78
CA HIS A 381 -21.61 -36.49 -9.20
C HIS A 381 -22.91 -37.33 -9.15
N GLY A 382 -23.63 -37.33 -10.26
CA GLY A 382 -24.75 -38.22 -10.59
C GLY A 382 -24.64 -38.59 -12.06
#